data_AF-A0A6P1KP07-F1
#
_entry.id   AF-A0A6P1KP07-F1
#
_cell.length_a   1.000
_cell.length_b   1.000
_cell.length_c   1.000
_cell.angle_alpha   90.00
_cell.angle_beta   90.00
_cell.angle_gamma   90.00
#
_symmetry.space_group_name_H-M   'P 1'
#
loop_
_entity.id
_entity.type
_entity.pdbx_description
1 polymer ?
#
loop_
_entity_poly.entity_id
_entity_poly.type
_entity_poly.pdbx_seq_one_letter_code
_entity_poly.pdbx_strand_id
1 'polypeptide(L)'
;MMQHLFVYGTLAPNRDNHAIMTPIHNGSWQPATIRGQLMLDGGWGSALGFPAVIPNEQGDMVAGWVFSSDDLVNHWARLDEFEGEAYQRIEVIATLDNGAKLQTFVYALDNIQHY
;
A
#
# COMPACT_ATOMS: atom_id res chain seq x y z
N MET A 1 6.17 -6.91 -17.18
CA MET A 1 5.76 -7.95 -16.20
C MET A 1 4.68 -7.33 -15.33
N MET A 2 3.63 -8.08 -14.98
CA MET A 2 2.56 -7.55 -14.13
C MET A 2 3.09 -7.30 -12.73
N GLN A 3 2.83 -6.11 -12.20
CA GLN A 3 3.23 -5.68 -10.87
C GLN A 3 1.98 -5.43 -10.02
N HIS A 4 2.14 -5.52 -8.71
CA HIS A 4 1.04 -5.43 -7.75
C HIS A 4 1.38 -4.40 -6.67
N LEU A 5 0.45 -3.50 -6.37
CA LEU A 5 0.53 -2.51 -5.29
C LEU A 5 -0.68 -2.66 -4.37
N PHE A 6 -0.42 -2.92 -3.10
CA PHE A 6 -1.41 -2.95 -2.04
C PHE A 6 -1.59 -1.54 -1.48
N VAL A 7 -2.84 -1.11 -1.43
CA VAL A 7 -3.25 0.23 -1.04
C VAL A 7 -4.29 0.13 0.07
N TYR A 8 -3.99 0.75 1.21
CA TYR A 8 -4.83 0.74 2.42
C TYR A 8 -5.30 2.14 2.84
N GLY A 9 -4.86 3.18 2.12
CA GLY A 9 -5.05 4.59 2.50
C GLY A 9 -5.59 5.46 1.37
N THR A 10 -5.04 6.68 1.26
CA THR A 10 -5.55 7.76 0.40
C THR A 10 -5.38 7.52 -1.10
N LEU A 11 -4.58 6.54 -1.51
CA LEU A 11 -4.44 6.12 -2.91
C LEU A 11 -5.57 5.19 -3.39
N ALA A 12 -6.42 4.70 -2.48
CA ALA A 12 -7.49 3.76 -2.83
C ALA A 12 -8.54 4.42 -3.75
N PRO A 13 -9.35 3.63 -4.49
CA PRO A 13 -10.43 4.16 -5.31
C PRO A 13 -11.35 5.11 -4.52
N ASN A 14 -11.70 6.25 -5.12
CA ASN A 14 -12.55 7.30 -4.52
C ASN A 14 -11.96 8.02 -3.29
N ARG A 15 -10.64 8.02 -3.13
CA ARG A 15 -9.93 8.80 -2.10
C ARG A 15 -9.17 9.98 -2.71
N ASP A 16 -8.75 10.92 -1.86
CA ASP A 16 -8.18 12.22 -2.27
C ASP A 16 -6.98 12.09 -3.20
N ASN A 17 -6.15 11.05 -3.03
CA ASN A 17 -4.93 10.84 -3.81
C ASN A 17 -5.12 9.82 -4.95
N HIS A 18 -6.34 9.38 -5.25
CA HIS A 18 -6.59 8.42 -6.34
C HIS A 18 -6.12 8.93 -7.71
N ALA A 19 -6.07 10.26 -7.91
CA ALA A 19 -5.56 10.89 -9.12
C ALA A 19 -4.07 10.58 -9.43
N ILE A 20 -3.34 10.00 -8.48
CA ILE A 20 -1.95 9.56 -8.67
C ILE A 20 -1.91 8.20 -9.37
N MET A 21 -2.96 7.39 -9.20
CA MET A 21 -3.11 6.08 -9.81
C MET A 21 -3.70 6.13 -11.22
N THR A 22 -4.43 7.20 -11.58
CA THR A 22 -5.07 7.37 -12.90
C THR A 22 -4.14 7.35 -14.12
N PRO A 23 -2.85 7.75 -14.05
CA PRO A 23 -1.92 7.63 -15.17
C PRO A 23 -1.47 6.20 -15.44
N ILE A 24 -1.74 5.26 -14.53
CA ILE A 24 -1.36 3.85 -14.68
C ILE A 24 -2.46 3.12 -15.43
N HIS A 25 -2.16 2.70 -16.65
CA HIS A 25 -3.13 2.06 -17.53
C HIS A 25 -3.23 0.55 -17.28
N ASN A 26 -4.26 -0.08 -17.86
CA ASN A 26 -4.51 -1.53 -17.80
C ASN A 26 -4.54 -2.12 -16.38
N GLY A 27 -4.92 -1.31 -15.39
CA GLY A 27 -4.99 -1.72 -14.01
C GLY A 27 -6.31 -2.38 -13.62
N SER A 28 -6.24 -3.37 -12.74
CA SER A 28 -7.41 -3.92 -12.04
C SER A 28 -7.26 -3.81 -10.53
N TRP A 29 -8.36 -3.47 -9.85
CA TRP A 29 -8.43 -3.38 -8.40
C TRP A 29 -9.12 -4.62 -7.84
N GLN A 30 -8.53 -5.25 -6.83
CA GLN A 30 -9.10 -6.40 -6.14
C GLN A 30 -9.06 -6.18 -4.62
N PRO A 31 -10.14 -6.47 -3.88
CA PRO A 31 -10.11 -6.43 -2.42
C PRO A 31 -9.07 -7.43 -1.89
N ALA A 32 -8.29 -7.01 -0.91
CA ALA A 32 -7.26 -7.85 -0.32
C ALA A 32 -6.97 -7.49 1.13
N THR A 33 -6.30 -8.39 1.84
CA THR A 33 -5.79 -8.17 3.20
C THR A 33 -4.31 -8.50 3.28
N ILE A 34 -3.56 -7.73 4.06
CA ILE A 34 -2.18 -8.07 4.45
C ILE A 34 -2.11 -8.26 5.96
N ARG A 35 -1.04 -8.91 6.44
CA ARG A 35 -0.76 -8.97 7.87
C ARG A 35 0.16 -7.83 8.28
N GLY A 36 -0.25 -7.09 9.30
CA GLY A 36 0.49 -5.94 9.78
C GLY A 36 -0.26 -5.15 10.84
N GLN A 37 0.30 -4.00 11.17
CA GLN A 37 -0.33 -3.05 12.07
C GLN A 37 -0.69 -1.79 11.28
N LEU A 38 -1.98 -1.46 11.24
CA LEU A 38 -2.48 -0.22 10.64
C LEU A 38 -2.57 0.85 11.73
N MET A 39 -1.77 1.91 11.58
CA MET A 39 -1.85 3.11 12.39
C MET A 39 -2.78 4.09 11.68
N LEU A 40 -3.94 4.38 12.28
CA LEU A 40 -4.92 5.30 11.73
C LEU A 40 -4.55 6.75 11.99
N ASP A 41 -5.10 7.64 11.16
CA ASP A 41 -4.92 9.08 11.33
C ASP A 41 -5.41 9.55 12.72
N GLY A 42 -4.64 10.43 13.36
CA GLY A 42 -4.87 10.90 14.73
C GLY A 42 -4.44 9.94 15.86
N GLY A 43 -3.88 8.76 15.54
CA GLY A 43 -3.27 7.85 16.53
C GLY A 43 -1.79 8.14 16.80
N TRP A 44 -1.20 7.46 17.78
CA TRP A 44 0.20 7.60 18.23
C TRP A 44 1.29 7.34 17.16
N GLY A 45 0.92 7.02 15.91
CA GLY A 45 1.83 6.86 14.77
C GLY A 45 1.49 7.66 13.51
N SER A 46 0.49 8.55 13.56
CA SER A 46 0.19 9.48 12.45
C SER A 46 1.02 10.75 12.58
N ALA A 47 2.34 10.64 12.69
CA ALA A 47 3.22 11.81 12.74
C ALA A 47 3.09 12.71 11.47
N LEU A 48 2.45 12.18 10.42
CA LEU A 48 2.29 12.81 9.11
C LEU A 48 0.81 13.11 8.74
N GLY A 49 -0.16 12.81 9.60
CA GLY A 49 -1.58 13.07 9.32
C GLY A 49 -2.23 12.11 8.30
N PHE A 50 -1.64 10.94 8.07
CA PHE A 50 -2.14 9.91 7.16
C PHE A 50 -2.00 8.51 7.76
N PRO A 51 -2.87 7.55 7.39
CA PRO A 51 -2.73 6.18 7.87
C PRO A 51 -1.44 5.54 7.38
N ALA A 52 -0.80 4.78 8.24
CA ALA A 52 0.44 4.06 7.96
C ALA A 52 0.30 2.57 8.28
N VAL A 53 0.94 1.71 7.48
CA VAL A 53 1.01 0.28 7.76
C VAL A 53 2.43 -0.15 8.07
N ILE A 54 2.59 -1.03 9.04
CA ILE A 54 3.83 -1.77 9.28
C ILE A 54 3.54 -3.25 9.01
N PRO A 55 4.11 -3.83 7.93
CA PRO A 55 3.99 -5.26 7.67
C PRO A 55 4.53 -6.08 8.85
N ASN A 56 3.73 -7.03 9.33
CA ASN A 56 4.10 -7.91 10.43
C ASN A 56 3.33 -9.23 10.29
N GLU A 57 4.03 -10.35 10.12
CA GLU A 57 3.42 -11.67 9.93
C GLU A 57 2.59 -12.14 11.13
N GLN A 58 2.89 -11.65 12.33
CA GLN A 58 2.13 -11.93 13.55
C GLN A 58 1.10 -10.82 13.87
N GLY A 59 1.03 -9.79 13.03
CA GLY A 59 0.11 -8.67 13.19
C GLY A 59 -1.32 -8.99 12.80
N ASP A 60 -2.15 -7.96 12.95
CA ASP A 60 -3.57 -7.97 12.58
C ASP A 60 -3.77 -8.04 11.06
N MET A 61 -5.01 -8.27 10.65
CA MET A 61 -5.40 -8.21 9.24
C MET A 61 -5.74 -6.76 8.86
N VAL A 62 -4.95 -6.20 7.95
CA VAL A 62 -5.16 -4.87 7.40
C VAL A 62 -5.90 -5.01 6.07
N ALA A 63 -7.11 -4.48 6.01
CA ALA A 63 -7.92 -4.47 4.80
C ALA A 63 -7.49 -3.35 3.84
N GLY A 64 -7.49 -3.66 2.55
CA GLY A 64 -7.14 -2.72 1.50
C GLY A 64 -7.49 -3.28 0.12
N TRP A 65 -6.78 -2.80 -0.89
CA TRP A 65 -6.97 -3.19 -2.28
C TRP A 65 -5.62 -3.45 -2.93
N VAL A 66 -5.53 -4.51 -3.74
CA VAL A 66 -4.40 -4.69 -4.65
C VAL A 66 -4.77 -4.09 -6.00
N PHE A 67 -3.92 -3.17 -6.47
CA PHE A 67 -3.89 -2.71 -7.84
C PHE A 67 -2.87 -3.53 -8.64
N SER A 68 -3.32 -4.18 -9.70
CA SER A 68 -2.49 -5.01 -10.57
C SER A 68 -2.41 -4.39 -11.96
N SER A 69 -1.20 -4.07 -12.43
CA SER A 69 -0.98 -3.51 -13.78
C SER A 69 0.41 -3.88 -14.30
N ASP A 70 0.53 -4.09 -15.60
CA ASP A 70 1.79 -4.24 -16.32
C ASP A 70 2.52 -2.91 -16.56
N ASP A 71 1.80 -1.79 -16.53
CA ASP A 71 2.34 -0.44 -16.66
C ASP A 71 2.89 0.11 -15.33
N LEU A 72 2.44 -0.44 -14.20
CA LEU A 72 2.86 0.00 -12.86
C LEU A 72 4.39 0.04 -12.68
N VAL A 73 5.13 -0.83 -13.38
CA VAL A 73 6.60 -0.85 -13.38
C VAL A 73 7.22 0.50 -13.80
N ASN A 74 6.54 1.25 -14.67
CA ASN A 74 7.02 2.53 -15.19
C ASN A 74 6.71 3.70 -14.25
N HIS A 75 5.83 3.51 -13.27
CA HIS A 75 5.36 4.57 -12.37
C HIS A 75 5.91 4.46 -10.95
N TRP A 76 6.73 3.44 -10.68
CA TRP A 76 7.36 3.23 -9.38
C TRP A 76 8.12 4.46 -8.87
N ALA A 77 8.98 5.05 -9.72
CA ALA A 77 9.76 6.23 -9.33
C ALA A 77 8.87 7.43 -8.94
N ARG A 78 7.73 7.62 -9.63
CA ARG A 78 6.78 8.69 -9.32
C ARG A 78 6.04 8.45 -8.02
N LEU A 79 5.66 7.20 -7.76
CA LEU A 79 5.01 6.83 -6.51
C LEU A 79 5.98 6.98 -5.34
N ASP A 80 7.23 6.55 -5.51
CA ASP A 80 8.29 6.71 -4.52
C ASP A 80 8.57 8.21 -4.22
N GLU A 81 8.57 9.07 -5.25
CA GLU A 81 8.73 10.53 -5.08
C GLU A 81 7.54 11.19 -4.38
N PHE A 82 6.32 10.73 -4.65
CA PHE A 82 5.11 11.26 -4.01
C PHE A 82 5.04 10.92 -2.53
N GLU A 83 5.33 9.66 -2.18
CA GLU A 83 5.32 9.17 -0.81
C GLU A 83 6.52 9.72 0.00
N GLY A 84 7.63 9.96 -0.68
CA GLY A 84 8.83 10.60 -0.12
C GLY A 84 9.57 9.72 0.90
N GLU A 85 10.45 10.33 1.69
CA GLU A 85 11.29 9.62 2.67
C GLU A 85 10.49 9.02 3.84
N ALA A 86 9.22 9.40 3.98
CA ALA A 86 8.35 8.92 5.04
C ALA A 86 7.92 7.46 4.86
N TYR A 87 7.67 7.04 3.61
CA TYR A 87 7.19 5.70 3.32
C TYR A 87 8.12 5.00 2.34
N GLN A 88 8.51 3.78 2.70
CA GLN A 88 9.27 2.90 1.82
C GLN A 88 8.39 1.85 1.20
N ARG A 89 8.69 1.53 -0.05
CA ARG A 89 8.07 0.42 -0.76
C ARG A 89 8.65 -0.91 -0.26
N ILE A 90 7.82 -1.71 0.41
CA ILE A 90 8.19 -3.03 0.95
C ILE A 90 7.40 -4.12 0.22
N GLU A 91 8.03 -5.25 -0.06
CA GLU A 91 7.34 -6.43 -0.62
C GLU A 91 6.62 -7.21 0.50
N VAL A 92 5.35 -7.53 0.28
CA VAL A 92 4.49 -8.25 1.21
C VAL A 92 3.62 -9.27 0.48
N ILE A 93 3.03 -10.19 1.24
CA ILE A 93 2.04 -11.13 0.72
C ILE A 93 0.64 -10.63 1.09
N ALA A 94 -0.16 -10.30 0.08
CA ALA A 94 -1.58 -10.03 0.25
C ALA A 94 -2.42 -11.29 0.02
N THR A 95 -3.51 -11.40 0.75
CA THR A 95 -4.54 -12.43 0.59
C THR A 95 -5.75 -11.78 -0.08
N LEU A 96 -6.08 -12.23 -1.29
CA LEU A 96 -7.26 -11.78 -2.04
C LEU A 96 -8.55 -12.33 -1.41
N ASP A 97 -9.70 -11.78 -1.81
CA ASP A 97 -11.03 -12.21 -1.32
C ASP A 97 -11.31 -13.72 -1.51
N ASN A 98 -10.76 -14.30 -2.57
CA ASN A 98 -10.86 -15.71 -2.93
C ASN A 98 -9.88 -16.60 -2.14
N GLY A 99 -9.11 -16.02 -1.21
CA GLY A 99 -8.11 -16.71 -0.40
C GLY A 99 -6.76 -16.93 -1.08
N ALA A 100 -6.58 -16.51 -2.34
CA ALA A 100 -5.31 -16.62 -3.04
C ALA A 100 -4.28 -15.65 -2.43
N LYS A 101 -3.04 -16.10 -2.33
CA LYS A 101 -1.90 -15.29 -1.88
C LYS A 101 -1.18 -14.71 -3.08
N LEU A 102 -0.89 -13.42 -3.02
CA LEU A 102 -0.28 -12.65 -4.09
C LEU A 102 0.87 -11.81 -3.53
N GLN A 103 2.06 -11.89 -4.15
CA GLN A 103 3.16 -10.97 -3.84
C GLN A 103 2.81 -9.59 -4.38
N THR A 104 2.93 -8.58 -3.52
CA THR A 104 2.60 -7.20 -3.83
C THR A 104 3.50 -6.26 -3.05
N PHE A 105 3.66 -5.05 -3.54
CA PHE A 105 4.33 -4.00 -2.79
C PHE A 105 3.32 -3.24 -1.93
N VAL A 106 3.80 -2.61 -0.86
CA VAL A 106 3.03 -1.66 -0.04
C VAL A 106 3.95 -0.53 0.37
N TYR A 107 3.43 0.69 0.42
CA TYR A 107 4.14 1.81 1.06
C TYR A 107 3.93 1.72 2.56
N ALA A 108 5.00 1.46 3.30
CA ALA A 108 5.01 1.30 4.75
C ALA A 108 5.91 2.36 5.36
N LEU A 109 5.64 2.79 6.60
CA LEU A 109 6.51 3.78 7.26
C LEU A 109 7.94 3.24 7.34
N ASP A 110 8.90 4.06 6.91
CA ASP A 110 10.31 3.72 7.01
C ASP A 110 10.72 3.64 8.49
N ASN A 111 11.08 2.43 8.91
CA ASN A 111 11.86 2.16 10.11
C ASN A 111 11.29 2.73 11.44
N ILE A 112 10.46 1.93 12.13
CA ILE A 112 10.23 2.08 13.57
C ILE A 112 11.47 1.59 14.36
N GLN A 113 12.64 2.16 14.11
CA GLN A 113 13.82 1.92 14.97
C GLN A 113 13.85 2.84 16.20
N HIS A 114 12.85 3.72 16.38
CA HIS A 114 12.85 4.72 17.44
C HIS A 114 11.55 4.88 18.24
N TYR A 115 10.69 3.86 18.31
CA TYR A 115 9.56 3.86 19.25
C TYR A 115 9.55 2.62 20.14
#